data_AF-F4ZEG1-F1
#
_entry.id   AF-F4ZEG1-F1
#
_cell.length_a   1.000
_cell.length_b   1.000
_cell.length_c   1.000
_cell.angle_alpha   90.00
_cell.angle_beta   90.00
_cell.angle_gamma   90.00
#
_symmetry.space_group_name_H-M   'P 1'
#
loop_
_entity.id
_entity.type
_entity.pdbx_description
1 polymer ?
#
loop_
_entity_poly.entity_id
_entity_poly.type
_entity_poly.pdbx_seq_one_letter_code
_entity_poly.pdbx_strand_id
1 'polypeptide(L)'
;IHTSQGLRDRRMRLSLGVARHFFRLQDMLGFDKASHTIDWLLKQSKPAIDLLARSSASFVKQALSGGRFVVAESSASECEVVSSDSHHTKMKPSKAKGAPRLAPR
;
A
#
# COMPACT_ATOMS: atom_id res chain seq x y z
N ILE A 1 26.57 1.64 -9.69
CA ILE A 1 26.31 2.64 -10.75
C ILE A 1 26.81 3.98 -10.29
N HIS A 2 27.46 4.73 -11.17
CA HIS A 2 27.90 6.08 -10.88
C HIS A 2 26.70 6.99 -11.15
N THR A 3 26.28 7.75 -10.15
CA THR A 3 25.19 8.74 -10.26
C THR A 3 25.73 10.11 -9.88
N SER A 4 25.01 11.19 -10.21
CA SER A 4 25.36 12.55 -9.76
C SER A 4 25.42 12.68 -8.23
N GLN A 5 24.79 11.75 -7.50
CA GLN A 5 24.84 11.65 -6.04
C GLN A 5 25.86 10.62 -5.52
N GLY A 6 26.78 10.14 -6.37
CA GLY A 6 27.83 9.17 -6.01
C GLY A 6 27.56 7.74 -6.45
N LEU A 7 28.35 6.79 -5.92
CA LEU A 7 28.24 5.36 -6.23
C LEU A 7 27.02 4.73 -5.54
N ARG A 8 26.17 4.05 -6.31
CA ARG A 8 25.03 3.27 -5.80
C ARG A 8 25.18 1.78 -6.12
N ASP A 9 24.72 0.91 -5.24
CA ASP A 9 24.57 -0.53 -5.55
C ASP A 9 23.48 -0.73 -6.62
N ARG A 10 23.65 -1.75 -7.46
CA ARG A 10 22.70 -2.15 -8.51
C ARG A 10 21.66 -3.14 -8.01
N ARG A 11 21.90 -3.77 -6.86
CA ARG A 11 21.04 -4.84 -6.34
C ARG A 11 19.90 -4.25 -5.54
N MET A 12 18.67 -4.65 -5.85
CA MET A 12 17.51 -4.35 -5.02
C MET A 12 17.24 -5.52 -4.09
N ARG A 13 17.16 -5.25 -2.78
CA ARG A 13 16.74 -6.23 -1.77
C ARG A 13 15.26 -5.99 -1.48
N LEU A 14 14.42 -6.94 -1.88
CA LEU A 14 12.98 -6.85 -1.69
C LEU A 14 12.57 -7.53 -0.39
N SER A 15 11.52 -7.00 0.26
CA SER A 15 10.89 -7.71 1.37
C SER A 15 10.20 -8.98 0.86
N LEU A 16 9.97 -9.97 1.74
CA LEU A 16 9.34 -11.23 1.34
C LEU A 16 7.97 -11.01 0.67
N GLY A 17 7.16 -10.07 1.19
CA GLY A 17 5.86 -9.74 0.60
C GLY A 17 5.99 -9.21 -0.82
N VAL A 18 6.86 -8.21 -1.03
CA VAL A 18 7.07 -7.59 -2.34
C VAL A 18 7.71 -8.57 -3.32
N ALA A 19 8.67 -9.37 -2.87
CA ALA A 19 9.32 -10.40 -3.70
C ALA A 19 8.30 -11.39 -4.28
N ARG A 20 7.33 -11.86 -3.47
CA ARG A 20 6.26 -12.76 -3.95
C ARG A 20 5.44 -12.14 -5.09
N HIS A 21 5.01 -10.89 -4.92
CA HIS A 21 4.24 -10.21 -5.96
C HIS A 21 5.09 -9.90 -7.20
N PHE A 22 6.35 -9.51 -7.00
CA PHE A 22 7.28 -9.19 -8.07
C PHE A 22 7.60 -10.41 -8.96
N PHE A 23 7.95 -11.55 -8.36
CA PHE A 23 8.28 -12.76 -9.14
C PHE A 23 7.03 -13.35 -9.82
N ARG A 24 5.87 -13.31 -9.17
CA ARG A 24 4.62 -13.70 -9.83
C ARG A 24 4.33 -12.85 -11.07
N LEU A 25 4.57 -11.54 -10.99
CA LEU A 25 4.43 -10.66 -12.15
C LEU A 25 5.47 -11.00 -13.23
N GLN A 26 6.71 -11.29 -12.85
CA GLN A 26 7.75 -11.72 -13.79
C GLN A 26 7.34 -12.98 -14.56
N ASP A 27 6.79 -13.98 -13.86
CA ASP A 27 6.30 -15.22 -14.47
C ASP A 27 5.14 -14.96 -15.43
N MET A 28 4.19 -14.09 -15.03
CA MET A 28 3.04 -13.71 -15.87
C MET A 28 3.45 -12.97 -17.14
N LEU A 29 4.50 -12.15 -17.08
CA LEU A 29 5.05 -11.47 -18.25
C LEU A 29 5.96 -12.37 -19.10
N GLY A 30 6.33 -13.55 -18.59
CA GLY A 30 7.23 -14.48 -19.26
C GLY A 30 8.67 -13.97 -19.38
N PHE A 31 9.11 -13.11 -18.46
CA PHE A 31 10.45 -12.53 -18.51
C PHE A 31 11.48 -13.40 -17.79
N ASP A 32 12.57 -13.73 -18.49
CA ASP A 32 13.69 -14.48 -17.93
C ASP A 32 14.49 -13.66 -16.89
N LYS A 33 14.60 -12.34 -17.12
CA LYS A 33 15.37 -11.44 -16.23
C LYS A 33 14.47 -10.41 -15.55
N ALA A 34 14.59 -10.32 -14.23
CA ALA A 34 13.92 -9.32 -13.39
C ALA A 34 14.09 -7.87 -13.86
N SER A 35 15.21 -7.54 -14.53
CA SER A 35 15.45 -6.20 -15.08
C SER A 35 14.40 -5.78 -16.12
N HIS A 36 13.88 -6.73 -16.92
CA HIS A 36 12.82 -6.44 -17.90
C HIS A 36 11.47 -6.18 -17.20
N THR A 37 11.19 -6.91 -16.12
CA THR A 37 10.01 -6.64 -15.28
C THR A 37 10.05 -5.24 -14.68
N ILE A 38 11.22 -4.80 -14.21
CA ILE A 38 11.41 -3.45 -13.68
C ILE A 38 11.24 -2.39 -14.78
N ASP A 39 11.82 -2.60 -15.97
CA ASP A 39 11.64 -1.70 -17.11
C ASP A 39 10.16 -1.59 -17.53
N TRP A 40 9.45 -2.73 -17.56
CA TRP A 40 8.01 -2.75 -17.80
C TRP A 40 7.23 -1.98 -16.73
N LEU A 41 7.52 -2.18 -15.44
CA LEU A 41 6.90 -1.46 -14.34
C LEU A 41 7.12 0.06 -14.45
N LEU A 42 8.34 0.49 -14.80
CA LEU A 42 8.65 1.90 -15.03
C LEU A 42 7.87 2.46 -16.21
N LYS A 43 7.73 1.71 -17.31
CA LYS A 43 6.93 2.11 -18.48
C LYS A 43 5.44 2.25 -18.15
N GLN A 44 4.87 1.32 -17.40
CA GLN A 44 3.45 1.36 -16.99
C GLN A 44 3.16 2.47 -15.98
N SER A 45 4.12 2.80 -15.11
CA SER A 45 3.95 3.84 -14.07
C SER A 45 4.28 5.26 -14.54
N LYS A 46 4.82 5.46 -15.74
CA LYS A 46 5.07 6.79 -16.35
C LYS A 46 3.95 7.81 -16.11
N PRO A 47 2.66 7.53 -16.44
CA PRO A 47 1.60 8.52 -16.23
C PRO A 47 1.42 8.92 -14.76
N ALA A 48 1.58 7.98 -13.83
CA ALA A 48 1.50 8.26 -12.40
C ALA A 48 2.70 9.09 -11.92
N ILE A 49 3.91 8.78 -12.39
CA ILE A 49 5.12 9.54 -12.10
C ILE A 49 5.00 10.98 -12.65
N ASP A 50 4.48 11.15 -13.86
CA ASP A 50 4.29 12.47 -14.49
C ASP A 50 3.24 13.31 -13.76
N LEU A 51 2.19 12.69 -13.21
CA LEU A 51 1.23 13.35 -12.33
C LEU A 51 1.87 13.79 -11.01
N LEU A 52 2.72 12.95 -10.41
CA LEU A 52 3.44 13.30 -9.19
C LEU A 52 4.44 14.45 -9.41
N ALA A 53 5.18 14.42 -10.51
CA ALA A 53 6.12 15.49 -10.86
C ALA A 53 5.40 16.84 -11.04
N ARG A 54 4.23 16.84 -11.69
CA ARG A 54 3.40 18.05 -11.87
C ARG A 54 2.74 18.53 -10.58
N SER A 55 2.23 17.62 -9.75
CA SER A 55 1.61 17.97 -8.46
C SER A 55 2.62 18.44 -7.42
N SER A 56 3.85 17.92 -7.44
CA SER A 56 4.94 18.46 -6.65
C SER A 56 5.25 19.92 -7.00
N ALA A 57 5.06 20.34 -8.26
CA ALA A 57 5.24 21.74 -8.67
C ALA A 57 4.10 22.65 -8.21
N SER A 58 2.87 22.14 -8.06
CA SER A 58 1.74 22.90 -7.50
C SER A 58 1.78 23.00 -5.97
N PHE A 59 2.41 22.05 -5.26
CA PHE A 59 2.67 22.17 -3.83
C PHE A 59 3.58 23.36 -3.48
N VAL A 60 4.61 23.63 -4.29
CA VAL A 60 5.51 24.78 -4.07
C VAL A 60 4.83 26.13 -4.28
N LYS A 61 3.82 26.21 -5.17
CA LYS A 61 3.05 27.44 -5.38
C LYS A 61 2.09 27.77 -4.23
N GLN A 62 1.64 26.76 -3.48
CA GLN A 62 0.71 26.97 -2.36
C GLN A 62 1.43 27.46 -1.08
N ALA A 63 2.75 27.27 -0.98
CA ALA A 63 3.56 27.77 0.14
C ALA A 63 3.94 29.27 0.02
N LEU A 64 3.81 29.89 -1.17
CA LEU A 64 4.23 31.29 -1.41
C LEU A 64 3.05 32.24 -1.70
N SER A 65 1.80 31.76 -1.68
CA SER A 65 0.63 32.64 -1.71
C SER A 65 -0.14 32.45 -0.40
N GLY A 66 0.18 33.29 0.59
CA GLY A 66 -0.59 33.46 1.82
C GLY A 66 -1.98 34.06 1.54
N GLY A 67 -2.82 33.34 0.82
CA GLY A 67 -4.14 33.76 0.39
C GLY A 67 -5.17 32.66 0.62
N ARG A 68 -5.71 32.64 1.85
CA ARG A 68 -7.03 32.13 2.26
C ARG A 68 -7.50 30.83 1.58
N PHE A 69 -7.33 29.71 2.27
CA PHE A 69 -8.07 28.47 2.02
C PHE A 69 -9.56 28.74 2.25
N VAL A 70 -10.31 29.05 1.20
CA VAL A 70 -11.76 28.90 1.21
C VAL A 70 -12.04 27.41 1.10
N VAL A 71 -12.56 26.83 2.18
CA VAL A 71 -13.18 25.51 2.13
C VAL A 71 -14.39 25.67 1.22
N ALA A 72 -14.31 25.14 0.00
CA ALA A 72 -15.51 24.94 -0.81
C ALA A 72 -16.27 23.78 -0.16
N GLU A 73 -17.19 24.12 0.73
CA GLU A 73 -18.26 23.23 1.17
C GLU A 73 -19.18 23.01 -0.04
N SER A 74 -19.00 21.89 -0.73
CA SER A 74 -20.03 21.41 -1.63
C SER A 74 -21.11 20.76 -0.79
N SER A 75 -22.21 21.47 -0.67
CA SER A 75 -23.49 21.03 -0.13
C SER A 75 -23.94 19.71 -0.78
N ALA A 76 -24.09 18.67 0.02
CA ALA A 76 -24.81 17.46 -0.36
C ALA A 76 -25.65 16.99 0.85
N SER A 77 -26.88 17.48 0.85
CA SER A 77 -28.12 16.97 1.45
C SER A 77 -28.02 15.78 2.40
N GLU A 78 -28.60 15.97 3.58
CA GLU A 78 -28.89 14.97 4.61
C GLU A 78 -29.85 13.89 4.09
N CYS A 79 -29.55 12.63 4.38
CA CYS A 79 -30.46 11.50 4.23
C CYS A 79 -30.37 10.61 5.48
N GLU A 80 -31.28 10.89 6.42
CA GLU A 80 -31.99 10.02 7.36
C GLU A 80 -31.33 8.72 7.88
N VAL A 81 -31.28 8.66 9.21
CA VAL A 81 -31.11 7.47 10.04
C VAL A 81 -32.20 6.44 9.76
N VAL A 82 -31.81 5.16 9.62
CA VAL A 82 -32.69 4.04 10.00
C VAL A 82 -31.90 3.05 10.85
N SER A 83 -32.34 2.88 12.09
CA SER A 83 -31.94 1.77 12.97
C SER A 83 -32.95 0.64 12.86
N SER A 84 -32.47 -0.60 12.86
CA SER A 84 -33.09 -1.86 13.36
C SER A 84 -32.41 -3.04 12.65
N ASP A 85 -32.15 -4.22 13.21
CA ASP A 85 -32.22 -4.76 14.57
C ASP A 85 -31.32 -6.02 14.57
N SER A 86 -30.94 -6.45 15.78
CA SER A 86 -30.06 -7.56 16.11
C SER A 86 -30.39 -8.91 15.46
N HIS A 87 -29.36 -9.69 15.12
CA HIS A 87 -29.35 -11.11 15.48
C HIS A 87 -27.95 -11.55 15.89
N HIS A 88 -27.83 -11.84 17.18
CA HIS A 88 -26.68 -12.55 17.72
C HIS A 88 -26.71 -13.99 17.18
N THR A 89 -25.58 -14.51 16.70
CA THR A 89 -25.35 -15.96 16.77
C THR A 89 -24.07 -16.19 17.56
N LYS A 90 -24.26 -16.85 18.69
CA LYS A 90 -23.30 -17.06 19.77
C LYS A 90 -22.55 -18.35 19.46
N MET A 91 -21.36 -18.27 18.88
CA MET A 91 -20.47 -19.44 18.78
C MET A 91 -19.85 -19.69 20.15
N LYS A 92 -20.25 -20.81 20.76
CA LYS A 92 -19.83 -21.28 22.08
C LYS A 92 -18.37 -21.79 22.03
N PRO A 93 -17.49 -21.40 22.95
CA PRO A 93 -16.25 -22.13 23.22
C PRO A 93 -16.55 -23.37 24.07
N SER A 94 -16.18 -24.55 23.59
CA SER A 94 -16.19 -25.79 24.35
C SER A 94 -15.04 -25.81 25.36
N LYS A 95 -15.40 -26.11 26.61
CA LYS A 95 -14.49 -26.28 27.76
C LYS A 95 -14.49 -27.76 28.15
N ALA A 96 -13.32 -28.39 28.21
CA ALA A 96 -13.05 -29.60 28.99
C ALA A 96 -11.61 -29.47 29.53
N LYS A 97 -11.42 -29.22 30.84
CA LYS A 97 -11.07 -30.20 31.90
C LYS A 97 -9.83 -31.03 31.47
N GLY A 98 -8.61 -30.91 32.01
CA GLY A 98 -8.13 -30.61 33.36
C GLY A 98 -7.57 -31.91 33.98
N ALA A 99 -6.24 -32.07 34.07
CA ALA A 99 -5.50 -32.96 34.99
C ALA A 99 -3.96 -32.84 34.75
N PRO A 100 -3.10 -33.20 35.73
CA PRO A 100 -1.85 -32.46 36.00
C PRO A 100 -0.53 -33.16 35.59
N ARG A 101 0.53 -32.34 35.66
CA ARG A 101 1.98 -32.63 35.69
C ARG A 101 2.35 -33.99 36.30
N LEU A 102 3.21 -34.72 35.60
CA LEU A 102 4.10 -35.74 36.17
C LEU A 102 5.56 -35.29 36.00
N ALA A 103 6.33 -35.40 37.08
CA ALA A 103 7.75 -35.04 37.20
C ALA A 103 8.66 -36.15 36.60
N PRO A 104 9.93 -35.85 36.26
CA PRO A 104 10.84 -36.83 35.69
C PRO A 104 11.44 -37.78 36.75
N ARG A 105 11.88 -38.95 36.28
CA ARG A 105 12.78 -39.87 36.98
C ARG A 105 14.18 -39.73 36.44
#